data_AF-A0AAE1HIR6-F1
#
_entry.id   AF-A0AAE1HIR6-F1
#
_cell.length_a   1.000
_cell.length_b   1.000
_cell.length_c   1.000
_cell.angle_alpha   90.00
_cell.angle_beta   90.00
_cell.angle_gamma   90.00
#
_symmetry.space_group_name_H-M   'P 1'
#
loop_
_entity.id
_entity.type
_entity.pdbx_description
1 polymer ?
#
loop_
_entity_poly.entity_id
_entity_poly.type
_entity_poly.pdbx_seq_one_letter_code
_entity_poly.pdbx_strand_id
1 'polypeptide(L)'
;MGKYDVLSRAAIRRFPGDVDNIIVFCNNQLQKFQPRDDYKELLQLTVIFLGGIPNGGILFRKPGAVNKTRWMARAIYAFKMFLFQKQFTAPTQIEKKGIEELWPLIMI
;
A
#
# COMPACT_ATOMS: atom_id res chain seq x y z
N MET A 1 -9.63 12.22 -14.32
CA MET A 1 -9.04 10.92 -14.74
C MET A 1 -7.67 10.79 -14.08
N GLY A 2 -7.59 10.03 -12.98
CA GLY A 2 -6.53 10.17 -11.98
C GLY A 2 -5.24 9.39 -12.29
N LYS A 3 -4.10 9.97 -11.90
CA LYS A 3 -2.72 9.44 -12.01
C LYS A 3 -2.49 8.04 -11.42
N TYR A 4 -3.47 7.47 -10.73
CA TYR A 4 -3.47 6.12 -10.14
C TYR A 4 -3.77 5.01 -11.16
N ASP A 5 -4.28 5.35 -12.34
CA ASP A 5 -4.64 4.41 -13.42
C ASP A 5 -3.43 3.75 -14.09
N VAL A 6 -2.22 4.29 -13.90
CA VAL A 6 -1.01 3.81 -14.60
C VAL A 6 -0.35 2.64 -13.84
N LEU A 7 -0.42 2.64 -12.50
CA LEU A 7 0.12 1.57 -11.67
C LEU A 7 -0.79 0.33 -11.66
N SER A 8 -2.11 0.54 -11.64
CA SER A 8 -3.12 -0.52 -11.77
C SER A 8 -2.95 -1.30 -13.07
N ARG A 9 -2.75 -0.62 -14.21
CA ARG A 9 -2.53 -1.26 -15.52
C ARG A 9 -1.26 -2.12 -15.57
N ALA A 10 -0.19 -1.72 -14.87
CA ALA A 10 1.05 -2.49 -14.81
C ALA A 10 0.93 -3.74 -13.93
N ALA A 11 0.20 -3.64 -12.81
CA ALA A 11 -0.07 -4.77 -11.91
C ALA A 11 -1.02 -5.80 -12.54
N ILE A 12 -2.11 -5.34 -13.16
CA ILE A 12 -3.06 -6.19 -13.91
C ILE A 12 -2.36 -6.97 -15.02
N ARG A 13 -1.41 -6.34 -15.73
CA ARG A 13 -0.61 -6.99 -16.78
C ARG A 13 0.35 -8.06 -16.24
N ARG A 14 0.75 -7.98 -14.97
CA ARG A 14 1.68 -8.92 -14.33
C ARG A 14 0.96 -10.14 -13.74
N PHE A 15 -0.31 -10.01 -13.33
CA PHE A 15 -1.11 -11.08 -12.71
C PHE A 15 -2.53 -11.15 -13.30
N PRO A 16 -2.69 -11.53 -14.57
CA PRO A 16 -3.95 -11.35 -15.31
C PRO A 16 -5.12 -12.25 -14.87
N GLY A 17 -4.89 -13.30 -14.07
CA GLY A 17 -5.91 -14.29 -13.71
C GLY A 17 -6.54 -14.16 -12.32
N ASP A 18 -5.85 -13.53 -11.36
CA ASP A 18 -6.25 -13.56 -9.94
C ASP A 18 -6.57 -12.18 -9.35
N VAL A 19 -6.39 -11.10 -10.11
CA VAL A 19 -6.62 -9.74 -9.62
C VAL A 19 -8.05 -9.57 -9.11
N ASP A 20 -9.04 -9.99 -9.90
CA ASP A 20 -10.44 -9.85 -9.52
C ASP A 20 -10.79 -10.72 -8.31
N ASN A 21 -10.26 -11.94 -8.24
CA ASN A 21 -10.43 -12.82 -7.09
C ASN A 21 -9.85 -12.22 -5.81
N ILE A 22 -8.67 -11.60 -5.91
CA ILE A 22 -8.03 -10.91 -4.77
C ILE A 22 -8.82 -9.68 -4.37
N ILE A 23 -9.32 -8.88 -5.32
CA ILE A 23 -10.17 -7.72 -5.03
C ILE A 23 -11.46 -8.16 -4.33
N VAL A 24 -12.12 -9.20 -4.83
CA VAL A 24 -13.34 -9.78 -4.22
C VAL A 24 -13.03 -10.29 -2.81
N PHE A 25 -11.93 -11.03 -2.64
CA PHE A 25 -11.49 -11.49 -1.33
C PHE A 25 -11.27 -10.31 -0.37
N CYS A 26 -10.52 -9.29 -0.79
CA CYS A 26 -10.24 -8.13 0.04
C CYS A 26 -11.52 -7.39 0.45
N ASN A 27 -12.44 -7.17 -0.49
CA ASN A 27 -13.72 -6.53 -0.21
C ASN A 27 -14.56 -7.35 0.77
N ASN A 28 -14.60 -8.68 0.61
CA ASN A 28 -15.29 -9.57 1.54
C ASN A 28 -14.67 -9.53 2.95
N GLN A 29 -13.34 -9.46 3.06
CA GLN A 29 -12.67 -9.32 4.35
C GLN A 29 -12.90 -7.95 4.98
N LEU A 30 -13.01 -6.88 4.18
CA LEU A 30 -13.33 -5.54 4.68
C LEU A 30 -14.74 -5.43 5.29
N GLN A 31 -15.67 -6.31 4.91
CA GLN A 31 -16.99 -6.42 5.55
C GLN A 31 -16.96 -7.17 6.89
N LYS A 32 -15.88 -7.89 7.18
CA LYS A 32 -15.71 -8.63 8.44
C LYS A 32 -15.01 -7.77 9.48
N PHE A 33 -15.22 -8.12 10.75
CA PHE A 33 -14.47 -7.52 11.85
C PHE A 33 -12.98 -7.83 11.69
N GLN A 34 -12.17 -6.78 11.64
CA GLN A 34 -10.71 -6.90 11.62
C GLN A 34 -10.19 -6.64 13.03
N PRO A 35 -9.39 -7.56 13.61
CA PRO A 35 -8.90 -7.43 14.98
C PRO A 35 -7.89 -6.28 15.15
N ARG A 36 -7.29 -5.81 14.04
CA ARG A 36 -6.38 -4.66 14.03
C ARG A 36 -6.66 -3.79 12.83
N ASP A 37 -6.57 -2.49 13.06
CA ASP A 37 -6.71 -1.47 12.02
C ASP A 37 -5.65 -1.60 10.91
N ASP A 38 -4.45 -2.10 11.23
CA ASP A 38 -3.37 -2.32 10.26
C ASP A 38 -3.80 -3.31 9.16
N TYR A 39 -4.57 -4.35 9.49
CA TYR A 39 -5.06 -5.31 8.51
C TYR A 39 -6.10 -4.69 7.58
N LYS A 40 -6.98 -3.86 8.14
CA LYS A 40 -7.97 -3.11 7.35
C LYS A 40 -7.27 -2.20 6.35
N GLU A 41 -6.21 -1.52 6.78
CA GLU A 41 -5.42 -0.66 5.93
C GLU A 41 -4.67 -1.42 4.83
N LEU A 42 -4.06 -2.57 5.16
CA LEU A 42 -3.43 -3.42 4.14
C LEU A 42 -4.44 -3.83 3.07
N LEU A 43 -5.62 -4.32 3.46
CA LEU A 43 -6.66 -4.75 2.52
C LEU A 43 -7.10 -3.61 1.58
N GLN A 44 -7.27 -2.39 2.12
CA GLN A 44 -7.59 -1.21 1.32
C GLN A 44 -6.48 -0.87 0.33
N LEU A 45 -5.22 -0.90 0.78
CA LEU A 45 -4.06 -0.63 -0.06
C LEU A 45 -3.89 -1.67 -1.16
N THR A 46 -4.15 -2.95 -0.89
CA THR A 46 -4.11 -4.02 -1.90
C THR A 46 -5.16 -3.77 -2.99
N VAL A 47 -6.38 -3.41 -2.63
CA VAL A 47 -7.42 -3.06 -3.61
C VAL A 47 -6.99 -1.89 -4.49
N ILE A 48 -6.45 -0.82 -3.88
CA ILE A 48 -5.95 0.36 -4.61
C ILE A 48 -4.78 -0.01 -5.54
N PHE A 49 -3.84 -0.82 -5.06
CA PHE A 49 -2.68 -1.27 -5.83
C PHE A 49 -3.10 -2.06 -7.08
N LEU A 50 -4.11 -2.91 -6.95
CA LEU A 50 -4.67 -3.69 -8.05
C LEU A 50 -5.58 -2.88 -8.97
N GLY A 51 -5.86 -1.61 -8.65
CA GLY A 51 -6.71 -0.71 -9.44
C GLY A 51 -8.18 -0.72 -9.09
N GLY A 52 -8.58 -1.45 -8.06
CA GLY A 52 -9.93 -1.38 -7.51
C GLY A 52 -10.15 -0.13 -6.65
N ILE A 53 -11.42 0.18 -6.40
CA ILE A 53 -11.83 1.24 -5.47
C ILE A 53 -12.49 0.56 -4.26
N PRO A 54 -11.92 0.67 -3.05
CA PRO A 54 -12.54 0.06 -1.87
C PRO A 54 -13.84 0.79 -1.49
N ASN A 55 -14.77 0.10 -0.80
CA ASN A 55 -16.12 0.59 -0.49
C ASN A 55 -16.19 1.93 0.30
N GLY A 56 -15.07 2.40 0.88
CA GLY A 56 -14.98 3.69 1.57
C GLY A 56 -14.24 4.78 0.78
N GLY A 57 -13.91 4.53 -0.49
CA GLY A 57 -13.07 5.41 -1.30
C GLY A 57 -11.57 5.30 -0.98
N ILE A 58 -10.76 6.01 -1.76
CA ILE A 58 -9.30 5.99 -1.65
C ILE A 58 -8.87 6.92 -0.50
N LEU A 59 -8.68 6.36 0.69
CA LEU A 59 -8.18 7.06 1.88
C LEU A 59 -6.86 6.46 2.33
N PHE A 60 -5.82 7.30 2.41
CA PHE A 60 -4.54 6.94 2.98
C PHE A 60 -4.46 7.47 4.41
N ARG A 61 -4.33 6.58 5.39
CA ARG A 61 -4.10 6.99 6.79
C ARG A 61 -2.71 7.60 6.94
N LYS A 62 -2.57 8.62 7.78
CA LYS A 62 -1.25 9.16 8.16
C LYS A 62 -0.45 8.04 8.85
N PRO A 63 0.84 7.86 8.57
CA PRO A 63 1.67 6.91 9.30
C PRO A 63 1.60 7.17 10.81
N GLY A 64 1.21 6.13 11.55
CA GLY A 64 1.19 6.14 13.01
C GLY A 64 2.58 5.87 13.60
N ALA A 65 2.69 5.89 14.93
CA ALA A 65 3.94 5.60 15.62
C ALA A 65 4.43 4.17 15.35
N VAL A 66 5.57 4.05 14.67
CA VAL A 66 6.23 2.77 14.38
C VAL A 66 7.03 2.36 15.62
N ASN A 67 6.47 1.45 16.42
CA ASN A 67 7.23 0.76 17.47
C ASN A 67 7.87 -0.51 16.87
N LYS A 68 8.99 -0.98 17.43
CA LYS A 68 9.70 -2.21 17.01
C LYS A 68 8.78 -3.44 16.94
N THR A 69 7.74 -3.48 17.78
CA THR A 69 6.76 -4.57 17.84
C THR A 69 5.68 -4.53 16.75
N ARG A 70 5.62 -3.47 15.93
CA ARG A 70 4.61 -3.29 14.89
C ARG A 70 5.23 -3.48 13.50
N TRP A 71 5.73 -4.68 13.23
CA TRP A 71 6.33 -5.04 11.93
C TRP A 71 5.38 -4.75 10.75
N MET A 72 4.07 -4.95 10.96
CA MET A 72 3.03 -4.68 9.97
C MET A 72 2.98 -3.20 9.55
N ALA A 73 3.19 -2.27 10.49
CA ALA A 73 3.23 -0.84 10.18
C ALA A 73 4.41 -0.50 9.26
N ARG A 74 5.55 -1.19 9.41
CA ARG A 74 6.70 -1.04 8.50
C ARG A 74 6.37 -1.54 7.10
N ALA A 75 5.71 -2.70 6.99
CA ALA A 75 5.28 -3.25 5.70
C ALA A 75 4.30 -2.32 4.98
N ILE A 76 3.29 -1.79 5.70
CA ILE A 76 2.33 -0.82 5.16
C ILE A 76 3.03 0.45 4.69
N TYR A 77 4.02 0.94 5.44
CA TYR A 77 4.78 2.12 5.05
C TYR A 77 5.59 1.89 3.77
N ALA A 78 6.31 0.76 3.68
CA ALA A 78 7.03 0.37 2.47
C ALA A 78 6.07 0.26 1.26
N PHE A 79 4.89 -0.31 1.48
CA PHE A 79 3.87 -0.46 0.45
C PHE A 79 3.35 0.89 -0.06
N LYS A 80 3.10 1.85 0.84
CA LYS A 80 2.73 3.22 0.47
C LYS A 80 3.85 3.94 -0.28
N MET A 81 5.10 3.81 0.17
CA MET A 81 6.24 4.38 -0.53
C MET A 81 6.31 3.87 -1.97
N PHE A 82 6.09 2.57 -2.17
CA PHE A 82 6.02 1.99 -3.52
C PHE A 82 4.87 2.58 -4.36
N LEU A 83 3.67 2.71 -3.78
CA LEU A 83 2.51 3.31 -4.47
C LEU A 83 2.77 4.75 -4.89
N PHE A 84 3.46 5.53 -4.05
CA PHE A 84 3.71 6.94 -4.29
C PHE A 84 5.04 7.24 -4.97
N GLN A 85 5.89 6.25 -5.24
CA GLN A 85 7.22 6.45 -5.81
C GLN A 85 7.22 7.28 -7.10
N LYS A 86 6.16 7.18 -7.91
CA LYS A 86 6.01 7.92 -9.18
C LYS A 86 5.50 9.35 -9.00
N GLN A 87 5.02 9.71 -7.81
CA GLN A 87 4.63 11.08 -7.46
C GLN A 87 5.83 11.92 -7.01
N PHE A 88 6.92 11.29 -6.57
CA PHE A 88 8.18 11.96 -6.27
C PHE A 88 8.97 12.18 -7.56
N THR A 89 8.66 13.26 -8.28
CA THR A 89 9.34 13.59 -9.55
C THR A 89 10.82 13.96 -9.36
N ALA A 90 11.20 14.40 -8.15
CA ALA A 90 12.59 14.72 -7.80
C ALA A 90 12.81 14.54 -6.29
N PRO A 91 13.17 13.32 -5.82
CA PRO A 91 13.49 13.11 -4.41
C PRO A 91 14.73 13.93 -4.06
N THR A 92 14.57 14.81 -3.07
CA THR A 92 15.62 15.65 -2.50
C THR A 92 16.72 14.75 -1.94
N GLN A 93 17.97 15.21 -1.88
CA GLN A 93 19.08 14.38 -1.35
C GLN A 93 18.82 13.88 0.09
N ILE A 94 18.04 14.63 0.88
CA ILE A 94 17.60 14.25 2.22
C ILE A 94 16.64 13.05 2.17
N GLU A 95 15.71 13.02 1.22
CA GLU A 95 14.73 11.95 1.06
C GLU A 95 15.40 10.66 0.58
N LYS A 96 16.40 10.77 -0.30
CA LYS A 96 17.21 9.61 -0.72
C LYS A 96 17.96 8.98 0.46
N LYS A 97 18.64 9.82 1.24
CA LYS A 97 19.38 9.36 2.43
C LYS A 97 18.45 8.72 3.47
N GLY A 98 17.26 9.31 3.69
CA GLY A 98 16.26 8.71 4.59
C GLY A 98 15.72 7.36 4.11
N ILE A 99 15.55 7.17 2.79
CA ILE A 99 15.16 5.87 2.21
C ILE A 99 16.29 4.84 2.38
N GLU A 100 17.54 5.22 2.14
CA GLU A 100 18.72 4.36 2.33
C GLU A 100 18.89 3.91 3.78
N GLU A 101 18.64 4.80 4.75
CA GLU A 101 18.71 4.50 6.19
C GLU A 101 17.56 3.58 6.66
N LEU A 102 16.40 3.63 6.00
CA LEU A 102 15.24 2.80 6.34
C LEU A 102 15.34 1.37 5.80
N TRP A 103 16.05 1.13 4.70
CA TRP A 103 16.18 -0.18 4.07
C TRP A 103 16.67 -1.30 5.02
N PRO A 104 17.78 -1.12 5.77
CA PRO A 104 18.25 -2.14 6.72
C PRO A 104 17.28 -2.39 7.89
N LEU A 105 16.41 -1.45 8.23
CA LEU A 105 15.42 -1.61 9.31
C LEU A 105 14.17 -2.38 8.89
N ILE A 106 13.96 -2.57 7.59
CA ILE A 106 12.84 -3.33 7.02
C ILE A 106 13.25 -4.80 6.77
N MET A 107 14.56 -5.07 6.64
CA MET A 107 15.13 -6.38 6.29
C MET A 107 15.64 -7.19 7.50
N ILE A 108 15.37 -6.75 8.74
CA ILE A 108 15.61 -7.48 10.00
C ILE A 108 14.27 -7.74 10.68
#